data_AF-A0A497EA47-F1
#
_entry.id   AF-A0A497EA47-F1
#
_cell.length_a   1.000
_cell.length_b   1.000
_cell.length_c   1.000
_cell.angle_alpha   90.00
_cell.angle_beta   90.00
_cell.angle_gamma   90.00
#
_symmetry.space_group_name_H-M   'P 1'
#
loop_
_entity.id
_entity.type
_entity.pdbx_description
1 polymer ?
#
loop_
_entity_poly.entity_id
_entity_poly.type
_entity_poly.pdbx_seq_one_letter_code
_entity_poly.pdbx_strand_id
1 'polypeptide(L)'
;MIYEDGGTDKAWAAAGPRPGIPDSTRLYVAYNYGLQYSDDLGDSWSAIKNLASGVGFLPRIGPGGELYISYWDGWSGIKMQRSLDGGATISAPVTIGTFMDGWDTGDAVQIPGDFRIPSIGSIAVDPGDGTLYAVYHDTTSTVGNEHNVDIYFTRSTDQGDTWSTPRVINGDSDTPRDQFFPWIEVDASGRLHLLFLDTRNTTQLDTDSSAFIDAYYATSDDGGDSWTEFRLTPSSFDSAVTGPGGGQFIGDYLGLGIGENCIYPVYPSTQNGINQIFSHEIVSAGAALFTDGFESGTADAWSFATP
;
A
#
# COMPACT_ATOMS: atom_id res chain seq x y z
N MET A 1 25.48 -5.80 2.33
CA MET A 1 24.84 -5.43 3.60
C MET A 1 23.95 -4.23 3.31
N ILE A 2 22.65 -4.40 3.47
CA ILE A 2 21.69 -3.29 3.57
C ILE A 2 21.98 -2.63 4.93
N TYR A 3 22.05 -1.31 4.97
CA TYR A 3 22.45 -0.54 6.16
C TYR A 3 21.72 -1.02 7.44
N GLU A 4 22.48 -1.44 8.47
CA GLU A 4 21.95 -1.84 9.78
C GLU A 4 22.22 -0.73 10.82
N ASP A 5 21.16 0.01 11.16
CA ASP A 5 21.07 0.87 12.34
C ASP A 5 19.68 0.65 12.95
N GLY A 6 19.54 0.79 14.28
CA GLY A 6 18.27 0.66 14.99
C GLY A 6 17.23 1.73 14.64
N GLY A 7 17.56 2.68 13.76
CA GLY A 7 16.64 3.72 13.26
C GLY A 7 16.06 3.46 11.86
N THR A 8 16.35 2.32 11.22
CA THR A 8 15.74 1.98 9.93
C THR A 8 14.26 1.67 10.12
N ASP A 9 13.39 2.52 9.56
CA ASP A 9 11.93 2.44 9.67
C ASP A 9 11.31 3.16 8.47
N LYS A 10 10.63 2.52 7.51
CA LYS A 10 10.48 1.08 7.26
C LYS A 10 11.11 0.76 5.92
N ALA A 11 11.75 -0.40 5.81
CA ALA A 11 12.37 -0.84 4.57
C ALA A 11 11.38 -1.62 3.70
N TRP A 12 11.17 -1.14 2.49
CA TRP A 12 10.39 -1.82 1.46
C TRP A 12 11.25 -2.13 0.25
N ALA A 13 10.88 -3.17 -0.47
CA ALA A 13 11.67 -3.70 -1.56
C ALA A 13 10.82 -3.91 -2.82
N ALA A 14 11.48 -3.83 -3.96
CA ALA A 14 10.92 -4.21 -5.25
C ALA A 14 12.01 -4.86 -6.11
N ALA A 15 11.59 -5.66 -7.07
CA ALA A 15 12.46 -6.24 -8.08
C ALA A 15 11.85 -6.00 -9.46
N GLY A 16 12.71 -5.82 -10.47
CA GLY A 16 12.24 -5.64 -11.84
C GLY A 16 13.38 -5.44 -12.83
N PRO A 17 13.03 -5.20 -14.10
CA PRO A 17 14.03 -5.01 -15.16
C PRO A 17 14.86 -3.76 -14.94
N ARG A 18 16.07 -3.76 -15.51
CA ARG A 18 16.88 -2.54 -15.64
C ARG A 18 16.46 -1.77 -16.89
N PRO A 19 16.55 -0.44 -16.89
CA PRO A 19 16.31 0.36 -18.08
C PRO A 19 17.09 -0.12 -19.30
N GLY A 20 16.37 -0.43 -20.38
CA GLY A 20 16.93 -0.93 -21.64
C GLY A 20 17.43 -2.38 -21.62
N ILE A 21 17.24 -3.12 -20.52
CA ILE A 21 17.66 -4.53 -20.38
C ILE A 21 16.49 -5.34 -19.77
N PRO A 22 15.47 -5.70 -20.57
CA PRO A 22 14.24 -6.32 -20.08
C PRO A 22 14.47 -7.69 -19.42
N ASP A 23 15.42 -8.48 -19.93
CA ASP A 23 15.76 -9.82 -19.38
C ASP A 23 16.72 -9.76 -18.18
N SER A 24 16.63 -8.71 -17.36
CA SER A 24 17.45 -8.56 -16.17
C SER A 24 16.61 -8.40 -14.92
N THR A 25 17.23 -8.63 -13.77
CA THR A 25 16.60 -8.39 -12.46
C THR A 25 17.52 -7.49 -11.66
N ARG A 26 16.98 -6.36 -11.20
CA ARG A 26 17.61 -5.52 -10.19
C ARG A 26 16.71 -5.48 -8.97
N LEU A 27 17.32 -5.67 -7.80
CA LEU A 27 16.66 -5.48 -6.53
C LEU A 27 16.80 -4.03 -6.09
N TYR A 28 15.74 -3.46 -5.52
CA TYR A 28 15.73 -2.15 -4.90
C TYR A 28 15.24 -2.28 -3.46
N VAL A 29 15.87 -1.54 -2.54
CA VAL A 29 15.42 -1.39 -1.16
C VAL A 29 15.40 0.10 -0.83
N ALA A 30 14.24 0.59 -0.42
CA ALA A 30 13.99 1.99 -0.06
C ALA A 30 13.51 2.10 1.39
N TYR A 31 14.02 3.09 2.12
CA TYR A 31 13.76 3.33 3.52
C TYR A 31 14.08 4.78 3.88
N ASN A 32 13.84 5.18 5.14
CA ASN A 32 14.05 6.54 5.64
C ASN A 32 15.49 7.08 5.50
N TYR A 33 16.49 6.22 5.31
CA TYR A 33 17.86 6.68 5.02
C TYR A 33 18.22 6.71 3.53
N GLY A 34 17.36 6.19 2.64
CA GLY A 34 17.53 6.31 1.21
C GLY A 34 17.19 5.05 0.41
N LEU A 35 17.74 5.00 -0.80
CA LEU A 35 17.61 3.91 -1.76
C LEU A 35 18.95 3.20 -1.94
N GLN A 36 18.91 1.87 -2.00
CA GLN A 36 19.99 1.04 -2.52
C GLN A 36 19.46 0.06 -3.57
N TYR A 37 20.34 -0.40 -4.47
CA TYR A 37 20.01 -1.45 -5.42
C TYR A 37 21.12 -2.49 -5.53
N SER A 38 20.77 -3.68 -6.04
CA SER A 38 21.67 -4.80 -6.29
C SER A 38 21.42 -5.39 -7.69
N ASP A 39 22.50 -5.67 -8.41
CA ASP A 39 22.52 -6.32 -9.72
C ASP A 39 22.86 -7.81 -9.67
N ASP A 40 23.13 -8.32 -8.47
CA ASP A 40 23.65 -9.65 -8.18
C ASP A 40 22.81 -10.33 -7.09
N LEU A 41 21.49 -10.11 -7.14
CA LEU A 41 20.49 -10.75 -6.28
C LEU A 41 20.77 -10.61 -4.77
N GLY A 42 21.41 -9.49 -4.38
CA GLY A 42 21.65 -9.11 -2.99
C GLY A 42 23.07 -9.39 -2.49
N ASP A 43 23.95 -9.98 -3.31
CA ASP A 43 25.35 -10.24 -2.94
C ASP A 43 26.11 -8.93 -2.66
N SER A 44 25.92 -7.92 -3.50
CA SER A 44 26.46 -6.57 -3.32
C SER A 44 25.38 -5.50 -3.54
N TRP A 45 25.61 -4.34 -2.92
CA TRP A 45 24.66 -3.23 -2.91
C TRP A 45 25.35 -1.94 -3.30
N SER A 46 24.62 -1.09 -4.03
CA SER A 46 25.06 0.27 -4.33
C SER A 46 25.33 1.07 -3.05
N ALA A 47 26.09 2.15 -3.20
CA ALA A 47 26.07 3.22 -2.21
C ALA A 47 24.64 3.77 -2.04
N ILE A 48 24.33 4.26 -0.85
CA ILE A 48 23.02 4.85 -0.54
C ILE A 48 22.80 6.10 -1.40
N LYS A 49 21.61 6.20 -1.99
CA LYS A 49 21.08 7.39 -2.66
C LYS A 49 20.07 8.04 -1.74
N ASN A 50 20.29 9.30 -1.40
CA ASN A 50 19.40 10.02 -0.49
C ASN A 50 18.02 10.21 -1.14
N LEU A 51 16.99 9.85 -0.39
CA LEU A 51 15.60 10.23 -0.67
C LEU A 51 15.27 11.48 0.16
N ALA A 52 14.17 12.14 -0.17
CA ALA A 52 13.63 13.21 0.66
C ALA A 52 13.14 12.67 2.01
N SER A 53 12.86 13.58 2.95
CA SER A 53 12.32 13.20 4.26
C SER A 53 10.90 12.66 4.11
N GLY A 54 10.60 11.59 4.84
CA GLY A 54 9.29 10.95 4.86
C GLY A 54 9.33 9.57 5.49
N VAL A 55 8.23 8.83 5.37
CA VAL A 55 8.07 7.44 5.82
C VAL A 55 7.27 6.63 4.82
N GLY A 56 7.42 5.30 4.88
CA GLY A 56 6.70 4.37 3.98
C GLY A 56 7.14 4.52 2.52
N PHE A 57 8.45 4.41 2.25
CA PHE A 57 9.01 4.54 0.90
C PHE A 57 8.73 3.29 0.06
N LEU A 58 7.66 3.30 -0.74
CA LEU A 58 7.18 2.16 -1.55
C LEU A 58 7.79 2.16 -2.93
N PRO A 59 8.81 1.32 -3.22
CA PRO A 59 9.31 1.17 -4.56
C PRO A 59 8.34 0.33 -5.42
N ARG A 60 8.15 0.76 -6.67
CA ARG A 60 7.52 0.00 -7.75
C ARG A 60 8.31 0.18 -9.03
N ILE A 61 8.34 -0.86 -9.87
CA ILE A 61 9.10 -0.89 -11.11
C ILE A 61 8.14 -0.91 -12.30
N GLY A 62 8.32 0.02 -13.23
CA GLY A 62 7.60 0.06 -14.49
C GLY A 62 8.13 -0.95 -15.51
N PRO A 63 7.36 -1.23 -16.58
CA PRO A 63 7.74 -2.22 -17.59
C PRO A 63 9.03 -1.87 -18.35
N GLY A 64 9.43 -0.60 -18.37
CA GLY A 64 10.69 -0.13 -18.95
C GLY A 64 11.87 -0.16 -17.97
N GLY A 65 11.67 -0.57 -16.72
CA GLY A 65 12.68 -0.52 -15.65
C GLY A 65 12.73 0.82 -14.92
N GLU A 66 11.73 1.69 -15.11
CA GLU A 66 11.54 2.90 -14.31
C GLU A 66 11.27 2.55 -12.85
N LEU A 67 11.90 3.25 -11.92
CA LEU A 67 11.65 3.10 -10.49
C LEU A 67 10.81 4.28 -10.00
N TYR A 68 9.69 3.98 -9.35
CA TYR A 68 8.83 4.94 -8.66
C TYR A 68 8.84 4.65 -7.16
N ILE A 69 9.04 5.67 -6.35
CA ILE A 69 9.07 5.55 -4.89
C ILE A 69 8.04 6.51 -4.32
N SER A 70 6.88 6.01 -3.94
CA SER A 70 5.88 6.81 -3.21
C SER A 70 6.17 6.80 -1.72
N TYR A 71 5.87 7.90 -1.02
CA TYR A 71 6.05 8.00 0.43
C TYR A 71 5.16 9.11 0.98
N TRP A 72 4.88 9.05 2.27
CA TRP A 72 4.28 10.17 2.98
C TRP A 72 5.39 11.07 3.53
N ASP A 73 5.32 12.37 3.26
CA ASP A 73 6.35 13.32 3.73
C ASP A 73 6.20 13.69 5.22
N GLY A 74 5.10 13.29 5.86
CA GLY A 74 4.79 13.62 7.25
C GLY A 74 4.18 15.01 7.46
N TRP A 75 3.97 15.79 6.38
CA TRP A 75 3.55 17.20 6.48
C TRP A 75 2.51 17.61 5.46
N SER A 76 2.81 17.49 4.17
CA SER A 76 2.05 18.12 3.09
C SER A 76 1.37 17.15 2.14
N GLY A 77 1.73 15.87 2.15
CA GLY A 77 1.11 14.93 1.24
C GLY A 77 1.82 13.62 1.00
N ILE A 78 1.16 12.83 0.15
CA ILE A 78 1.78 11.72 -0.53
C ILE A 78 2.65 12.27 -1.65
N LYS A 79 3.92 11.91 -1.62
CA LYS A 79 4.94 12.33 -2.58
C LYS A 79 5.44 11.13 -3.36
N MET A 80 6.12 11.44 -4.46
CA MET A 80 6.86 10.48 -5.26
C MET A 80 8.24 11.03 -5.59
N GLN A 81 9.26 10.19 -5.55
CA GLN A 81 10.49 10.39 -6.30
C GLN A 81 10.65 9.24 -7.29
N ARG A 82 11.27 9.49 -8.45
CA ARG A 82 11.47 8.48 -9.48
C ARG A 82 12.90 8.43 -9.98
N SER A 83 13.25 7.32 -10.61
CA SER A 83 14.49 7.12 -11.35
C SER A 83 14.21 6.44 -12.68
N LEU A 84 14.69 7.02 -13.76
CA LEU A 84 14.56 6.48 -15.12
C LEU A 84 15.87 5.81 -15.61
N ASP A 85 16.89 5.78 -14.75
CA ASP A 85 18.23 5.25 -15.03
C ASP A 85 18.64 4.14 -14.04
N GLY A 86 17.65 3.46 -13.48
CA GLY A 86 17.84 2.28 -12.63
C GLY A 86 18.35 2.61 -11.23
N GLY A 87 18.06 3.80 -10.70
CA GLY A 87 18.50 4.26 -9.38
C GLY A 87 19.84 5.00 -9.41
N ALA A 88 20.40 5.34 -10.58
CA ALA A 88 21.64 6.11 -10.64
C ALA A 88 21.40 7.58 -10.23
N THR A 89 20.29 8.17 -10.67
CA THR A 89 19.77 9.48 -10.26
C THR A 89 18.35 9.37 -9.70
N ILE A 90 18.01 10.28 -8.79
CA ILE A 90 16.68 10.39 -8.17
C ILE A 90 16.13 11.78 -8.48
N SER A 91 14.88 11.84 -8.94
CA SER A 91 14.20 13.11 -9.22
C SER A 91 13.99 13.94 -7.96
N ALA A 92 13.66 15.23 -8.14
CA ALA A 92 13.00 15.98 -7.08
C ALA A 92 11.63 15.35 -6.73
N PRO A 93 11.13 15.54 -5.50
CA PRO A 93 9.78 15.11 -5.13
C PRO A 93 8.68 15.73 -6.00
N VAL A 94 7.73 14.91 -6.43
CA VAL A 94 6.46 15.32 -7.05
C VAL A 94 5.34 14.99 -6.07
N THR A 95 4.32 15.85 -5.99
CA THR A 95 3.13 15.60 -5.16
C THR A 95 2.15 14.70 -5.91
N ILE A 96 1.77 13.57 -5.31
CA ILE A 96 0.69 12.69 -5.78
C ILE A 96 -0.66 13.24 -5.31
N GLY A 97 -0.75 13.49 -4.00
CA GLY A 97 -1.95 13.96 -3.33
C GLY A 97 -1.55 14.86 -2.16
N THR A 98 -2.33 15.89 -1.91
CA THR A 98 -2.18 16.72 -0.72
C THR A 98 -2.81 16.02 0.46
N PHE A 99 -2.10 16.03 1.57
CA PHE A 99 -2.59 15.61 2.87
C PHE A 99 -3.19 16.82 3.55
N MET A 100 -4.36 16.66 4.15
CA MET A 100 -5.02 17.77 4.80
C MET A 100 -5.14 17.62 6.35
N ASP A 101 -4.81 16.47 7.01
CA ASP A 101 -4.49 16.41 8.48
C ASP A 101 -4.03 15.04 9.06
N GLY A 102 -3.14 15.06 10.09
CA GLY A 102 -2.93 13.99 11.12
C GLY A 102 -1.61 13.17 11.19
N TRP A 103 -0.51 13.67 11.79
CA TRP A 103 0.67 12.87 12.20
C TRP A 103 0.69 12.47 13.67
N ASP A 104 0.19 13.30 14.60
CA ASP A 104 0.53 13.12 16.01
C ASP A 104 -0.41 12.17 16.76
N THR A 105 0.20 11.35 17.63
CA THR A 105 -0.41 10.58 18.72
C THR A 105 -1.03 11.50 19.79
N GLY A 106 -1.89 12.43 19.34
CA GLY A 106 -2.41 13.58 20.06
C GLY A 106 -3.58 14.28 19.34
N ASP A 107 -3.83 13.99 18.06
CA ASP A 107 -5.14 14.23 17.39
C ASP A 107 -6.11 13.09 17.74
N ALA A 108 -6.31 12.86 19.04
CA ALA A 108 -7.39 12.02 19.50
C ALA A 108 -8.71 12.53 18.86
N VAL A 109 -9.52 11.61 18.34
CA VAL A 109 -10.87 11.83 17.79
C VAL A 109 -10.93 12.12 16.27
N GLN A 110 -10.11 11.47 15.42
CA GLN A 110 -10.39 11.43 13.96
C GLN A 110 -11.10 10.16 13.49
N ILE A 111 -10.98 9.08 14.25
CA ILE A 111 -11.73 7.84 14.07
C ILE A 111 -11.91 7.20 15.46
N PRO A 112 -12.85 6.27 15.63
CA PRO A 112 -13.02 5.54 16.88
C PRO A 112 -11.76 4.74 17.28
N GLY A 113 -11.52 4.57 18.58
CA GLY A 113 -10.37 3.82 19.10
C GLY A 113 -9.17 4.68 19.50
N ASP A 114 -8.11 3.99 19.94
CA ASP A 114 -6.86 4.62 20.43
C ASP A 114 -5.65 3.99 19.73
N PHE A 115 -5.63 4.10 18.40
CA PHE A 115 -4.56 3.62 17.53
C PHE A 115 -4.23 4.65 16.45
N ARG A 116 -3.02 4.55 15.87
CA ARG A 116 -2.58 5.45 14.80
C ARG A 116 -3.03 4.97 13.43
N ILE A 117 -3.31 5.91 12.53
CA ILE A 117 -3.60 5.67 11.11
C ILE A 117 -2.68 6.49 10.20
N PRO A 118 -1.36 6.20 10.17
CA PRO A 118 -0.44 6.94 9.30
C PRO A 118 -0.93 6.89 7.85
N SER A 119 -1.01 8.05 7.19
CA SER A 119 -1.45 8.16 5.79
C SER A 119 -0.34 7.74 4.83
N ILE A 120 0.08 6.48 4.95
CA ILE A 120 1.01 5.86 4.01
C ILE A 120 0.18 5.39 2.82
N GLY A 121 0.29 6.11 1.70
CA GLY A 121 -0.35 5.73 0.44
C GLY A 121 0.31 4.52 -0.21
N SER A 122 -0.40 3.95 -1.18
CA SER A 122 0.10 2.87 -2.05
C SER A 122 0.12 3.34 -3.50
N ILE A 123 1.11 2.88 -4.25
CA ILE A 123 1.23 3.08 -5.69
C ILE A 123 1.37 1.72 -6.38
N ALA A 124 0.77 1.57 -7.55
CA ALA A 124 0.96 0.44 -8.44
C ALA A 124 1.24 0.95 -9.86
N VAL A 125 1.89 0.11 -10.67
CA VAL A 125 2.25 0.41 -12.05
C VAL A 125 1.59 -0.63 -12.94
N ASP A 126 0.84 -0.18 -13.94
CA ASP A 126 0.28 -1.07 -14.95
C ASP A 126 1.42 -1.71 -15.75
N PRO A 127 1.53 -3.05 -15.78
CA PRO A 127 2.60 -3.71 -16.52
C PRO A 127 2.43 -3.61 -18.05
N GLY A 128 1.22 -3.32 -18.54
CA GLY A 128 0.90 -3.22 -19.95
C GLY A 128 1.30 -1.88 -20.58
N ASP A 129 1.07 -0.76 -19.88
CA ASP A 129 1.31 0.58 -20.43
C ASP A 129 2.11 1.54 -19.53
N GLY A 130 2.44 1.13 -18.30
CA GLY A 130 3.19 1.95 -17.35
C GLY A 130 2.37 3.03 -16.65
N THR A 131 1.04 3.03 -16.77
CA THR A 131 0.17 3.92 -16.00
C THR A 131 0.40 3.72 -14.50
N LEU A 132 0.55 4.82 -13.77
CA LEU A 132 0.67 4.80 -12.32
C LEU A 132 -0.69 5.00 -11.69
N TYR A 133 -1.04 4.15 -10.73
CA TYR A 133 -2.23 4.30 -9.90
C TYR A 133 -1.81 4.49 -8.46
N ALA A 134 -2.33 5.54 -7.81
CA ALA A 134 -2.04 5.82 -6.41
C ALA A 134 -3.34 5.94 -5.61
N VAL A 135 -3.29 5.38 -4.41
CA VAL A 135 -4.37 5.44 -3.42
C VAL A 135 -3.83 5.89 -2.07
N TYR A 136 -4.61 6.67 -1.34
CA TYR A 136 -4.30 7.14 0.00
C TYR A 136 -5.59 7.48 0.73
N HIS A 137 -5.56 7.54 2.07
CA HIS A 137 -6.69 8.04 2.85
C HIS A 137 -6.45 9.46 3.31
N ASP A 138 -7.52 10.23 3.45
CA ASP A 138 -7.49 11.59 3.99
C ASP A 138 -8.64 11.77 5.00
N THR A 139 -8.37 12.49 6.09
CA THR A 139 -9.24 12.60 7.27
C THR A 139 -10.00 13.93 7.34
N THR A 140 -9.94 14.75 6.29
CA THR A 140 -10.46 16.14 6.35
C THR A 140 -11.91 16.32 5.98
N SER A 141 -12.53 15.29 5.41
CA SER A 141 -13.97 15.27 5.26
C SER A 141 -14.61 15.01 6.64
N THR A 142 -15.67 15.76 6.94
CA THR A 142 -16.44 15.64 8.19
C THR A 142 -17.93 15.68 7.88
N VAL A 143 -18.72 14.83 8.52
CA VAL A 143 -20.19 14.81 8.41
C VAL A 143 -20.80 15.03 9.78
N GLY A 144 -21.39 16.21 9.99
CA GLY A 144 -21.85 16.63 11.31
C GLY A 144 -20.67 16.99 12.20
N ASN A 145 -20.50 16.27 13.30
CA ASN A 145 -19.38 16.46 14.24
C ASN A 145 -18.39 15.28 14.22
N GLU A 146 -18.57 14.33 13.31
CA GLU A 146 -17.66 13.20 13.14
C GLU A 146 -16.88 13.36 11.83
N HIS A 147 -15.69 12.78 11.81
CA HIS A 147 -14.88 12.63 10.61
C HIS A 147 -15.50 11.62 9.65
N ASN A 148 -15.13 11.74 8.38
CA ASN A 148 -15.50 10.81 7.32
C ASN A 148 -14.25 10.52 6.51
N VAL A 149 -13.40 9.62 7.01
CA VAL A 149 -12.14 9.31 6.34
C VAL A 149 -12.42 8.55 5.05
N ASP A 150 -11.95 9.06 3.92
CA ASP A 150 -12.23 8.49 2.60
C ASP A 150 -10.93 7.98 1.92
N ILE A 151 -11.06 6.97 1.06
CA ILE A 151 -9.98 6.55 0.14
C ILE A 151 -10.02 7.40 -1.12
N TYR A 152 -8.92 8.09 -1.38
CA TYR A 152 -8.70 8.88 -2.59
C TYR A 152 -7.88 8.07 -3.60
N PHE A 153 -8.28 8.17 -4.87
CA PHE A 153 -7.61 7.60 -6.03
C PHE A 153 -7.15 8.69 -6.98
N THR A 154 -5.94 8.55 -7.51
CA THR A 154 -5.43 9.35 -8.62
C THR A 154 -4.51 8.52 -9.50
N ARG A 155 -4.34 8.91 -10.76
CA ARG A 155 -3.46 8.24 -11.70
C ARG A 155 -2.58 9.19 -12.49
N SER A 156 -1.49 8.67 -13.02
CA SER A 156 -0.58 9.36 -13.94
C SER A 156 -0.29 8.49 -15.16
N THR A 157 -0.34 9.10 -16.34
CA THR A 157 -0.02 8.46 -17.63
C THR A 157 1.24 9.03 -18.27
N ASP A 158 2.01 9.84 -17.52
CA ASP A 158 3.23 10.51 -17.97
C ASP A 158 4.40 10.23 -17.00
N GLN A 159 4.51 8.97 -16.57
CA GLN A 159 5.54 8.48 -15.65
C GLN A 159 5.55 9.24 -14.31
N GLY A 160 4.43 9.83 -13.89
CA GLY A 160 4.29 10.56 -12.63
C GLY A 160 4.76 12.02 -12.68
N ASP A 161 4.86 12.62 -13.87
CA ASP A 161 5.09 14.07 -14.00
C ASP A 161 3.85 14.87 -13.60
N THR A 162 2.66 14.40 -13.99
CA THR A 162 1.38 14.97 -13.61
C THR A 162 0.41 13.89 -13.14
N TRP A 163 -0.53 14.28 -12.28
CA TRP A 163 -1.52 13.41 -11.69
C TRP A 163 -2.92 13.96 -11.96
N SER A 164 -3.89 13.07 -12.14
CA SER A 164 -5.31 13.46 -12.20
C SER A 164 -5.76 14.11 -10.88
N THR A 165 -6.87 14.86 -10.93
CA THR A 165 -7.52 15.31 -9.69
C THR A 165 -7.93 14.09 -8.86
N PRO A 166 -7.55 14.01 -7.57
CA PRO A 166 -7.96 12.91 -6.71
C PRO A 166 -9.48 12.81 -6.56
N ARG A 167 -10.01 11.58 -6.53
CA ARG A 167 -11.43 11.28 -6.31
C ARG A 167 -11.61 10.27 -5.19
N VAL A 168 -12.69 10.41 -4.42
CA VAL A 168 -13.14 9.39 -3.45
C VAL A 168 -13.63 8.15 -4.21
N ILE A 169 -13.26 6.95 -3.73
CA ILE A 169 -13.60 5.68 -4.39
C ILE A 169 -14.31 4.65 -3.50
N ASN A 170 -14.34 4.84 -2.18
CA ASN A 170 -15.11 3.98 -1.28
C ASN A 170 -16.61 4.09 -1.53
N GLY A 171 -17.30 2.95 -1.43
CA GLY A 171 -18.72 2.79 -1.75
C GLY A 171 -19.68 2.84 -0.56
N ASP A 172 -19.36 3.54 0.53
CA ASP A 172 -20.29 3.67 1.66
C ASP A 172 -21.40 4.69 1.35
N SER A 173 -22.64 4.32 1.67
CA SER A 173 -23.83 5.16 1.43
C SER A 173 -24.31 5.90 2.68
N ASP A 174 -23.87 5.46 3.86
CA ASP A 174 -24.33 5.92 5.16
C ASP A 174 -23.17 6.59 5.92
N THR A 175 -22.88 7.84 5.59
CA THR A 175 -21.81 8.63 6.24
C THR A 175 -22.27 9.22 7.58
N PRO A 176 -21.36 9.57 8.52
CA PRO A 176 -19.90 9.42 8.47
C PRO A 176 -19.42 7.98 8.63
N ARG A 177 -18.41 7.55 7.86
CA ARG A 177 -17.63 6.31 8.06
C ARG A 177 -16.17 6.53 7.68
N ASP A 178 -15.33 5.57 8.07
CA ASP A 178 -13.88 5.70 7.95
C ASP A 178 -13.28 4.56 7.14
N GLN A 179 -12.56 4.91 6.09
CA GLN A 179 -11.80 4.00 5.26
C GLN A 179 -10.32 4.39 5.24
N PHE A 180 -9.45 3.44 5.55
CA PHE A 180 -8.02 3.72 5.76
C PHE A 180 -7.12 2.53 5.43
N PHE A 181 -5.81 2.80 5.41
CA PHE A 181 -4.75 1.85 5.01
C PHE A 181 -4.98 1.18 3.64
N PRO A 182 -5.22 1.95 2.57
CA PRO A 182 -5.42 1.36 1.25
C PRO A 182 -4.11 0.75 0.71
N TRP A 183 -4.23 -0.39 0.03
CA TRP A 183 -3.17 -1.03 -0.73
C TRP A 183 -3.69 -1.40 -2.11
N ILE A 184 -2.99 -0.99 -3.16
CA ILE A 184 -3.39 -1.23 -4.56
C ILE A 184 -2.33 -2.04 -5.30
N GLU A 185 -2.78 -2.96 -6.15
CA GLU A 185 -1.97 -3.66 -7.16
C GLU A 185 -2.72 -3.71 -8.50
N VAL A 186 -1.98 -3.96 -9.58
CA VAL A 186 -2.52 -4.17 -10.94
C VAL A 186 -2.11 -5.56 -11.40
N ASP A 187 -3.07 -6.34 -11.92
CA ASP A 187 -2.75 -7.64 -12.54
C ASP A 187 -2.26 -7.49 -14.00
N ALA A 188 -1.81 -8.59 -14.60
CA ALA A 188 -1.30 -8.57 -15.98
C ALA A 188 -2.37 -8.23 -17.05
N SER A 189 -3.65 -8.21 -16.68
CA SER A 189 -4.75 -7.79 -17.56
C SER A 189 -5.07 -6.29 -17.47
N GLY A 190 -4.45 -5.57 -16.53
CA GLY A 190 -4.75 -4.17 -16.23
C GLY A 190 -5.89 -4.00 -15.21
N ARG A 191 -6.38 -5.08 -14.58
CA ARG A 191 -7.39 -4.99 -13.53
C ARG A 191 -6.75 -4.48 -12.25
N LEU A 192 -7.41 -3.52 -11.60
CA LEU A 192 -6.99 -2.99 -10.31
C LEU A 192 -7.56 -3.82 -9.17
N HIS A 193 -6.72 -4.04 -8.16
CA HIS A 193 -7.05 -4.77 -6.94
C HIS A 193 -6.73 -3.87 -5.75
N LEU A 194 -7.74 -3.58 -4.93
CA LEU A 194 -7.63 -2.68 -3.78
C LEU A 194 -7.99 -3.45 -2.51
N LEU A 195 -7.21 -3.25 -1.46
CA LEU A 195 -7.48 -3.71 -0.10
C LEU A 195 -7.50 -2.49 0.83
N PHE A 196 -8.45 -2.40 1.75
CA PHE A 196 -8.52 -1.32 2.72
C PHE A 196 -9.28 -1.77 3.99
N LEU A 197 -9.14 -1.01 5.07
CA LEU A 197 -9.93 -1.17 6.28
C LEU A 197 -11.09 -0.19 6.29
N ASP A 198 -12.19 -0.58 6.92
CA ASP A 198 -13.47 0.13 6.85
C ASP A 198 -14.29 -0.01 8.14
N THR A 199 -14.96 1.05 8.57
CA THR A 199 -15.86 1.07 9.75
C THR A 199 -17.35 1.01 9.41
N ARG A 200 -17.72 0.91 8.12
CA ARG A 200 -19.10 1.11 7.63
C ARG A 200 -20.18 0.24 8.26
N ASN A 201 -19.82 -0.96 8.72
CA ASN A 201 -20.78 -1.94 9.23
C ASN A 201 -21.20 -1.70 10.68
N THR A 202 -20.57 -0.76 11.38
CA THR A 202 -20.92 -0.41 12.77
C THR A 202 -21.15 1.09 12.87
N THR A 203 -22.25 1.51 13.49
CA THR A 203 -22.41 2.91 13.89
C THR A 203 -21.60 3.14 15.16
N GLN A 204 -20.61 4.00 15.06
CA GLN A 204 -19.65 4.34 16.11
C GLN A 204 -19.32 5.83 15.99
N LEU A 205 -18.96 6.44 17.12
CA LEU A 205 -18.55 7.84 17.20
C LEU A 205 -17.04 7.91 17.33
N ASP A 206 -16.41 8.96 16.82
CA ASP A 206 -14.97 9.18 16.91
C ASP A 206 -14.47 9.17 18.37
N THR A 207 -15.37 9.48 19.31
CA THR A 207 -15.10 9.44 20.76
C THR A 207 -15.17 8.07 21.40
N ASP A 208 -15.60 7.03 20.67
CA ASP A 208 -15.67 5.67 21.18
C ASP A 208 -14.26 5.13 21.43
N SER A 209 -14.07 4.45 22.55
CA SER A 209 -12.75 3.97 22.97
C SER A 209 -12.23 2.80 22.13
N SER A 210 -13.00 2.29 21.18
CA SER A 210 -12.67 1.14 20.32
C SER A 210 -13.38 1.28 18.99
N ALA A 211 -12.71 0.90 17.91
CA ALA A 211 -13.32 0.77 16.59
C ALA A 211 -13.71 -0.67 16.29
N PHE A 212 -14.84 -0.82 15.62
CA PHE A 212 -15.25 -2.04 14.93
C PHE A 212 -14.93 -1.92 13.45
N ILE A 213 -13.97 -2.72 12.99
CA ILE A 213 -13.32 -2.56 11.70
C ILE A 213 -13.53 -3.81 10.85
N ASP A 214 -13.59 -3.64 9.55
CA ASP A 214 -13.68 -4.69 8.56
C ASP A 214 -12.61 -4.51 7.48
N ALA A 215 -11.99 -5.60 7.05
CA ALA A 215 -11.21 -5.58 5.81
C ALA A 215 -12.13 -5.71 4.59
N TYR A 216 -11.92 -4.84 3.60
CA TYR A 216 -12.61 -4.81 2.32
C TYR A 216 -11.63 -4.98 1.17
N TYR A 217 -12.09 -5.69 0.16
CA TYR A 217 -11.40 -5.85 -1.12
C TYR A 217 -12.26 -5.24 -2.22
N ALA A 218 -11.65 -4.56 -3.18
CA ALA A 218 -12.34 -4.00 -4.32
C ALA A 218 -11.59 -4.25 -5.64
N THR A 219 -12.35 -4.29 -6.73
CA THR A 219 -11.80 -4.43 -8.08
C THR A 219 -12.31 -3.36 -9.01
N SER A 220 -11.46 -2.94 -9.95
CA SER A 220 -11.84 -2.07 -11.08
C SER A 220 -11.31 -2.63 -12.40
N ASP A 221 -12.17 -2.65 -13.41
CA ASP A 221 -11.89 -3.10 -14.79
C ASP A 221 -11.74 -1.93 -15.78
N ASP A 222 -11.84 -0.70 -15.29
CA ASP A 222 -11.92 0.52 -16.11
C ASP A 222 -10.90 1.59 -15.68
N GLY A 223 -9.75 1.14 -15.18
CA GLY A 223 -8.66 2.04 -14.76
C GLY A 223 -9.04 2.92 -13.57
N GLY A 224 -9.91 2.40 -12.70
CA GLY A 224 -10.33 2.98 -11.42
C GLY A 224 -11.59 3.85 -11.50
N ASP A 225 -12.28 3.90 -12.63
CA ASP A 225 -13.45 4.78 -12.84
C ASP A 225 -14.71 4.25 -12.11
N SER A 226 -14.82 2.94 -11.95
CA SER A 226 -15.80 2.28 -11.09
C SER A 226 -15.18 1.12 -10.31
N TRP A 227 -15.78 0.82 -9.15
CA TRP A 227 -15.28 -0.18 -8.20
C TRP A 227 -16.40 -1.12 -7.76
N THR A 228 -16.07 -2.40 -7.62
CA THR A 228 -16.92 -3.40 -6.97
C THR A 228 -16.25 -3.86 -5.69
N GLU A 229 -16.94 -3.74 -4.55
CA GLU A 229 -16.38 -4.02 -3.23
C GLU A 229 -16.93 -5.30 -2.60
N PHE A 230 -16.09 -5.96 -1.80
CA PHE A 230 -16.35 -7.22 -1.12
C PHE A 230 -15.81 -7.14 0.31
N ARG A 231 -16.65 -7.39 1.31
CA ARG A 231 -16.19 -7.55 2.69
C ARG A 231 -15.46 -8.89 2.82
N LEU A 232 -14.25 -8.87 3.36
CA LEU A 232 -13.43 -10.08 3.59
C LEU A 232 -13.69 -10.68 4.98
N THR A 233 -13.84 -9.81 5.97
CA THR A 233 -14.08 -10.19 7.36
C THR A 233 -15.51 -10.76 7.55
N PRO A 234 -15.68 -11.85 8.32
CA PRO A 234 -16.99 -12.42 8.59
C PRO A 234 -17.85 -11.56 9.53
N SER A 235 -17.21 -10.70 10.31
CA SER A 235 -17.80 -9.74 11.24
C SER A 235 -16.76 -8.67 11.58
N SER A 236 -17.22 -7.50 12.02
CA SER A 236 -16.34 -6.40 12.41
C SER A 236 -15.50 -6.82 13.61
N PHE A 237 -14.21 -6.57 13.54
CA PHE A 237 -13.24 -6.91 14.57
C PHE A 237 -12.96 -5.69 15.45
N ASP A 238 -12.74 -5.93 16.74
CA ASP A 238 -12.60 -4.89 17.76
C ASP A 238 -11.12 -4.51 17.92
N SER A 239 -10.80 -3.22 17.76
CA SER A 239 -9.45 -2.66 17.95
C SER A 239 -8.93 -2.77 19.38
N ALA A 240 -9.81 -2.97 20.38
CA ALA A 240 -9.45 -3.17 21.78
C ALA A 240 -8.91 -4.58 22.08
N VAL A 241 -9.07 -5.55 21.18
CA VAL A 241 -8.48 -6.88 21.31
C VAL A 241 -7.00 -6.77 20.93
N THR A 242 -6.18 -6.45 21.94
CA THR A 242 -4.90 -5.74 21.83
C THR A 242 -3.80 -6.39 20.97
N GLY A 243 -2.92 -5.52 20.47
CA GLY A 243 -1.61 -5.84 19.89
C GLY A 243 -0.47 -5.84 20.93
N PRO A 244 0.80 -5.96 20.50
CA PRO A 244 1.94 -6.02 21.41
C PRO A 244 2.05 -4.76 22.28
N GLY A 245 2.21 -4.90 23.61
CA GLY A 245 2.60 -3.78 24.49
C GLY A 245 1.47 -3.06 25.27
N GLY A 246 0.21 -3.50 25.17
CA GLY A 246 -0.87 -3.04 26.07
C GLY A 246 -1.67 -1.81 25.60
N GLY A 247 -1.47 -1.36 24.36
CA GLY A 247 -2.33 -0.39 23.65
C GLY A 247 -3.04 -1.01 22.44
N GLN A 248 -3.93 -0.26 21.80
CA GLN A 248 -4.54 -0.69 20.54
C GLN A 248 -3.51 -0.56 19.42
N PHE A 249 -3.33 -1.63 18.65
CA PHE A 249 -2.44 -1.62 17.50
C PHE A 249 -2.97 -2.58 16.45
N ILE A 250 -3.43 -2.01 15.34
CA ILE A 250 -4.01 -2.73 14.20
C ILE A 250 -3.07 -2.70 12.99
N GLY A 251 -1.76 -2.52 13.21
CA GLY A 251 -0.79 -2.32 12.14
C GLY A 251 -0.70 -0.87 11.65
N ASP A 252 0.10 -0.66 10.60
CA ASP A 252 0.32 0.65 9.98
C ASP A 252 0.10 0.65 8.45
N TYR A 253 -0.10 -0.53 7.88
CA TYR A 253 -0.35 -0.77 6.46
C TYR A 253 -0.83 -2.21 6.27
N LEU A 254 -1.39 -2.46 5.11
CA LEU A 254 -1.81 -3.77 4.65
C LEU A 254 -0.80 -4.30 3.62
N GLY A 255 -1.11 -5.44 3.00
CA GLY A 255 -0.39 -5.92 1.84
C GLY A 255 -1.33 -6.69 0.92
N LEU A 256 -1.03 -6.72 -0.36
CA LEU A 256 -1.76 -7.55 -1.33
C LEU A 256 -0.74 -8.16 -2.29
N GLY A 257 -0.72 -9.48 -2.35
CA GLY A 257 0.05 -10.22 -3.34
C GLY A 257 -0.86 -10.69 -4.46
N ILE A 258 -0.36 -10.70 -5.69
CA ILE A 258 -1.03 -11.33 -6.82
C ILE A 258 -0.05 -12.34 -7.40
N GLY A 259 -0.52 -13.56 -7.64
CA GLY A 259 0.23 -14.62 -8.30
C GLY A 259 -0.68 -15.34 -9.28
N GLU A 260 -0.33 -15.29 -10.57
CA GLU A 260 -1.20 -15.75 -11.65
C GLU A 260 -2.60 -15.15 -11.53
N ASN A 261 -3.61 -15.99 -11.26
CA ASN A 261 -4.99 -15.57 -11.08
C ASN A 261 -5.46 -15.59 -9.61
N CYS A 262 -4.54 -15.75 -8.67
CA CYS A 262 -4.82 -15.73 -7.24
C CYS A 262 -4.37 -14.41 -6.62
N ILE A 263 -5.26 -13.80 -5.83
CA ILE A 263 -5.02 -12.58 -5.09
C ILE A 263 -5.05 -12.91 -3.61
N TYR A 264 -4.02 -12.47 -2.90
CA TYR A 264 -3.78 -12.71 -1.48
C TYR A 264 -3.74 -11.38 -0.73
N PRO A 265 -4.91 -10.80 -0.39
CA PRO A 265 -4.94 -9.68 0.55
C PRO A 265 -4.43 -10.15 1.91
N VAL A 266 -3.65 -9.32 2.59
CA VAL A 266 -3.07 -9.59 3.91
C VAL A 266 -3.42 -8.44 4.83
N TYR A 267 -4.17 -8.73 5.89
CA TYR A 267 -4.70 -7.71 6.79
C TYR A 267 -4.74 -8.21 8.24
N PRO A 268 -4.66 -7.30 9.22
CA PRO A 268 -4.85 -7.65 10.62
C PRO A 268 -6.34 -7.81 10.92
N SER A 269 -6.67 -8.73 11.81
CA SER A 269 -8.03 -8.88 12.34
C SER A 269 -7.99 -9.56 13.71
N THR A 270 -9.02 -9.29 14.50
CA THR A 270 -9.26 -9.94 15.80
C THR A 270 -10.46 -10.89 15.75
N GLN A 271 -10.87 -11.33 14.54
CA GLN A 271 -12.02 -12.21 14.31
C GLN A 271 -11.99 -13.55 15.06
N ASN A 272 -10.81 -14.00 15.51
CA ASN A 272 -10.63 -15.20 16.32
C ASN A 272 -10.38 -14.91 17.81
N GLY A 273 -10.64 -13.67 18.27
CA GLY A 273 -10.46 -13.24 19.66
C GLY A 273 -9.02 -12.88 20.05
N ILE A 274 -8.09 -12.91 19.10
CA ILE A 274 -6.69 -12.47 19.24
C ILE A 274 -6.27 -11.73 17.98
N ASN A 275 -5.38 -10.75 18.12
CA ASN A 275 -4.82 -10.01 16.99
C ASN A 275 -3.89 -10.92 16.18
N GLN A 276 -4.26 -11.18 14.93
CA GLN A 276 -3.51 -12.00 13.98
C GLN A 276 -3.53 -11.39 12.60
N ILE A 277 -2.64 -11.88 11.74
CA ILE A 277 -2.65 -11.58 10.31
C ILE A 277 -3.48 -12.63 9.60
N PHE A 278 -4.43 -12.18 8.78
CA PHE A 278 -5.31 -13.00 7.97
C PHE A 278 -5.03 -12.78 6.50
N SER A 279 -5.35 -13.79 5.70
CA SER A 279 -5.35 -13.70 4.25
C SER A 279 -6.49 -14.54 3.67
N HIS A 280 -6.94 -14.15 2.47
CA HIS A 280 -7.86 -14.92 1.65
C HIS A 280 -7.14 -15.35 0.37
N GLU A 281 -7.57 -16.48 -0.22
CA GLU A 281 -7.28 -16.78 -1.61
C GLU A 281 -8.48 -16.34 -2.44
N ILE A 282 -8.29 -15.31 -3.28
CA ILE A 282 -9.32 -14.81 -4.20
C ILE A 282 -8.91 -15.21 -5.61
N VAL A 283 -9.72 -16.02 -6.27
CA VAL A 283 -9.43 -16.50 -7.64
C VAL A 283 -10.16 -15.62 -8.66
N SER A 284 -9.40 -14.87 -9.45
CA SER A 284 -9.92 -14.10 -10.59
C SER A 284 -10.11 -15.03 -11.80
N ALA A 285 -11.26 -14.95 -12.47
CA ALA A 285 -11.48 -15.66 -13.72
C ALA A 285 -10.76 -14.90 -14.86
N GLY A 286 -9.67 -15.47 -15.38
CA GLY A 286 -9.02 -14.97 -16.61
C GLY A 286 -7.78 -14.07 -16.44
N ALA A 287 -7.23 -13.93 -15.23
CA ALA A 287 -5.94 -13.27 -15.04
C ALA A 287 -4.81 -14.11 -15.66
N ALA A 288 -4.03 -13.50 -16.55
CA ALA A 288 -2.86 -14.11 -17.18
C ALA A 288 -1.60 -13.87 -16.32
N LEU A 289 -0.56 -14.65 -16.63
CA LEU A 289 0.71 -14.77 -15.89
C LEU A 289 1.41 -13.42 -15.64
N PHE A 290 2.05 -13.28 -14.47
CA PHE A 290 3.06 -12.23 -14.27
C PHE A 290 4.28 -12.46 -15.16
N THR A 291 4.87 -11.36 -15.62
CA THR A 291 6.25 -11.30 -16.14
C THR A 291 7.16 -10.57 -15.15
N ASP A 292 6.91 -10.68 -13.84
CA ASP A 292 7.94 -10.37 -12.87
C ASP A 292 8.94 -11.55 -12.87
N GLY A 293 10.23 -11.25 -12.83
CA GLY A 293 11.31 -12.22 -13.07
C GLY A 293 11.47 -13.34 -12.04
N PHE A 294 10.41 -13.72 -11.33
CA PHE A 294 10.34 -15.00 -10.65
C PHE A 294 9.72 -16.01 -11.60
N GLU A 295 10.58 -16.72 -12.34
CA GLU A 295 10.16 -17.95 -13.01
C GLU A 295 9.36 -18.79 -12.03
N SER A 296 8.23 -19.31 -12.50
CA SER A 296 7.44 -20.34 -11.85
C SER A 296 8.32 -21.58 -11.65
N GLY A 297 9.10 -21.55 -10.57
CA GLY A 297 9.77 -22.71 -10.05
C GLY A 297 8.69 -23.75 -9.80
N THR A 298 8.80 -24.87 -10.50
CA THR A 298 7.99 -26.07 -10.28
C THR A 298 7.71 -26.26 -8.80
N ALA A 299 6.46 -26.61 -8.46
CA ALA A 299 5.84 -26.67 -7.12
C ALA A 299 6.57 -27.47 -6.00
N ASP A 300 7.82 -27.87 -6.19
CA ASP A 300 8.64 -28.66 -5.27
C ASP A 300 9.61 -27.83 -4.41
N ALA A 301 9.64 -26.49 -4.51
CA ALA A 301 10.62 -25.65 -3.79
C ALA A 301 10.28 -25.37 -2.30
N TRP A 302 9.09 -25.76 -1.82
CA TRP A 302 8.67 -25.52 -0.42
C TRP A 302 8.29 -26.82 0.30
N SER A 303 9.21 -27.80 0.32
CA SER A 303 9.14 -28.86 1.32
C SER A 303 10.01 -28.47 2.53
N PHE A 304 9.35 -28.01 3.59
CA PHE A 304 10.00 -27.96 4.91
C PHE A 304 10.16 -29.40 5.41
N ALA A 305 11.38 -29.93 5.34
CA ALA A 305 11.74 -31.10 6.11
C ALA A 305 11.74 -30.71 7.59
N THR A 306 10.77 -31.22 8.35
CA THR A 306 10.80 -31.15 9.82
C THR A 306 11.97 -31.98 10.35
N PRO A 307 12.59 -31.58 11.48
CA PRO A 307 13.62 -32.39 12.14
C PRO A 307 13.13 -33.77 12.58
#